data_AF-A0A6L9Z0V7-F1
#
_entry.id   AF-A0A6L9Z0V7-F1
#
_cell.length_a   1.000
_cell.length_b   1.000
_cell.length_c   1.000
_cell.angle_alpha   90.00
_cell.angle_beta   90.00
_cell.angle_gamma   90.00
#
_symmetry.space_group_name_H-M   'P 1'
#
loop_
_entity.id
_entity.type
_entity.pdbx_description
1 polymer ?
#
loop_
_entity_poly.entity_id
_entity_poly.type
_entity_poly.pdbx_seq_one_letter_code
_entity_poly.pdbx_strand_id
1 'polypeptide(L)'
;MLPSNNTSDRESTLNHPTIGIIGCGNIGGRQAANFLAHGYSVYVYDINPDAMAQLQSVGAYIVQSCAELATCSEIIFTALPTPADVITAVLEGPQNLSQGLRSGSVYIDLTTNSPETILRLHQAMEQLGVEMLDAPFNDCPVGAESKGSMGLAIMASGSKGTFERVQPILELMADRVLYCGEITSGTKCKLIHNAVNAVAVQAVSEGITLGLAQGIPLEIIWDTLRFGSFGQNAGDIHGLPHYWFSRRCDDSSKHPAFTVKLLHKDLRIALGMANQSNIRVNHLSLTVKDYEEAERRGWSNYATTKVRCLQEERAGVIAKAALPVISSDTQPQPQSTSTGTEDSEIKKGIFSVLAVLVLVLGSNLFQLGLHWLLRSPN
;
A
#
# COMPACT_ATOMS: atom_id res chain seq x y z
N MET A 1 33.89 -52.03 3.17
CA MET A 1 33.98 -50.81 3.99
C MET A 1 34.83 -49.83 3.20
N LEU A 2 34.38 -48.71 2.65
CA LEU A 2 33.12 -47.95 2.61
C LEU A 2 33.03 -47.36 1.18
N PRO A 3 31.83 -47.15 0.60
CA PRO A 3 31.71 -46.54 -0.71
C PRO A 3 31.82 -45.01 -0.63
N SER A 4 32.45 -44.44 -1.66
CA SER A 4 32.51 -43.02 -1.98
C SER A 4 31.11 -42.45 -2.21
N ASN A 5 30.65 -41.54 -1.35
CA ASN A 5 29.43 -40.77 -1.60
C ASN A 5 29.76 -39.50 -2.37
N ASN A 6 29.41 -39.52 -3.66
CA ASN A 6 29.01 -38.36 -4.43
C ASN A 6 28.00 -37.54 -3.63
N THR A 7 28.30 -36.28 -3.37
CA THR A 7 27.29 -35.28 -3.00
C THR A 7 27.07 -34.37 -4.21
N SER A 8 26.41 -34.91 -5.24
CA SER A 8 25.89 -34.14 -6.38
C SER A 8 24.38 -34.28 -6.55
N ASP A 9 23.66 -34.83 -5.58
CA ASP A 9 22.22 -35.08 -5.70
C ASP A 9 21.45 -34.33 -4.59
N ARG A 10 21.13 -33.07 -4.88
CA ARG A 10 19.87 -32.47 -4.46
C ARG A 10 19.22 -31.89 -5.71
N GLU A 11 18.62 -32.77 -6.50
CA GLU A 11 17.66 -32.40 -7.54
C GLU A 11 16.59 -31.49 -6.92
N SER A 12 16.51 -30.24 -7.38
CA SER A 12 15.32 -29.41 -7.17
C SER A 12 14.26 -29.84 -8.20
N THR A 13 13.52 -30.90 -7.89
CA THR A 13 12.41 -31.42 -8.72
C THR A 13 11.15 -30.55 -8.67
N LEU A 14 11.27 -29.23 -8.49
CA LEU A 14 10.14 -28.31 -8.61
C LEU A 14 10.18 -27.71 -10.01
N ASN A 15 9.42 -28.31 -10.94
CA ASN A 15 9.06 -27.65 -12.19
C ASN A 15 8.15 -26.46 -11.86
N HIS A 16 8.74 -25.35 -11.42
CA HIS A 16 8.03 -24.10 -11.24
C HIS A 16 7.49 -23.60 -12.59
N PRO A 17 6.30 -22.97 -12.63
CA PRO A 17 5.83 -22.32 -13.85
C PRO A 17 6.79 -21.21 -14.27
N THR A 18 6.96 -21.04 -15.57
CA THR A 18 7.75 -19.95 -16.14
C THR A 18 7.07 -18.59 -15.88
N ILE A 19 7.83 -17.63 -15.35
CA ILE A 19 7.34 -16.29 -15.00
C ILE A 19 7.76 -15.27 -16.06
N GLY A 20 6.82 -14.44 -16.48
CA GLY A 20 7.09 -13.27 -17.32
C GLY A 20 6.82 -11.97 -16.55
N ILE A 21 7.69 -10.98 -16.63
CA ILE A 21 7.48 -9.65 -16.02
C ILE A 21 7.67 -8.54 -17.06
N ILE A 22 6.63 -7.75 -17.26
CA ILE A 22 6.67 -6.53 -18.05
C ILE A 22 6.70 -5.33 -17.11
N GLY A 23 7.77 -4.53 -17.20
CA GLY A 23 8.08 -3.44 -16.28
C GLY A 23 9.09 -3.87 -15.22
N CYS A 24 10.35 -3.50 -15.41
CA CYS A 24 11.50 -3.83 -14.58
C CYS A 24 11.88 -2.70 -13.60
N GLY A 25 10.95 -1.76 -13.34
CA GLY A 25 11.16 -0.66 -12.41
C GLY A 25 11.11 -1.09 -10.93
N ASN A 26 10.80 -0.13 -10.06
CA ASN A 26 10.85 -0.34 -8.61
C ASN A 26 10.04 -1.54 -8.12
N ILE A 27 8.88 -1.84 -8.69
CA ILE A 27 8.08 -3.00 -8.26
C ILE A 27 8.52 -4.24 -9.04
N GLY A 28 8.33 -4.25 -10.37
CA GLY A 28 8.53 -5.46 -11.15
C GLY A 28 9.97 -5.97 -11.20
N GLY A 29 10.99 -5.10 -11.21
CA GLY A 29 12.39 -5.55 -11.17
C GLY A 29 12.76 -6.20 -9.84
N ARG A 30 12.27 -5.62 -8.73
CA ARG A 30 12.37 -6.20 -7.40
C ARG A 30 11.70 -7.57 -7.33
N GLN A 31 10.48 -7.70 -7.85
CA GLN A 31 9.77 -8.99 -7.88
C GLN A 31 10.44 -10.02 -8.79
N ALA A 32 11.01 -9.61 -9.92
CA ALA A 32 11.79 -10.49 -10.79
C ALA A 32 12.98 -11.10 -10.06
N ALA A 33 13.78 -10.28 -9.38
CA ALA A 33 14.90 -10.74 -8.55
C ALA A 33 14.42 -11.69 -7.43
N ASN A 34 13.28 -11.40 -6.81
CA ASN A 34 12.69 -12.26 -5.78
C ASN A 34 12.29 -13.64 -6.33
N PHE A 35 11.63 -13.71 -7.48
CA PHE A 35 11.28 -14.99 -8.10
C PHE A 35 12.51 -15.80 -8.51
N LEU A 36 13.54 -15.14 -9.05
CA LEU A 36 14.83 -15.79 -9.35
C LEU A 36 15.46 -16.40 -8.09
N ALA A 37 15.46 -15.66 -6.97
CA ALA A 37 15.98 -16.15 -5.69
C ALA A 37 15.20 -17.37 -5.15
N HIS A 38 13.94 -17.53 -5.54
CA HIS A 38 13.10 -18.69 -5.22
C HIS A 38 13.16 -19.82 -6.27
N GLY A 39 14.05 -19.73 -7.26
CA GLY A 39 14.30 -20.79 -8.23
C GLY A 39 13.36 -20.81 -9.45
N TYR A 40 12.59 -19.74 -9.68
CA TYR A 40 11.76 -19.62 -10.88
C TYR A 40 12.62 -19.22 -12.10
N SER A 41 12.25 -19.74 -13.28
CA SER A 41 12.74 -19.16 -14.54
C SER A 41 11.94 -17.89 -14.87
N VAL A 42 12.65 -16.76 -14.99
CA VAL A 42 12.02 -15.44 -15.16
C VAL A 42 12.46 -14.81 -16.47
N TYR A 43 11.49 -14.48 -17.32
CA TYR A 43 11.64 -13.67 -18.53
C TYR A 43 11.19 -12.25 -18.24
N VAL A 44 11.95 -11.25 -18.71
CA VAL A 44 11.65 -9.85 -18.42
C VAL A 44 11.70 -8.98 -19.68
N TYR A 45 10.82 -7.99 -19.70
CA TYR A 45 10.81 -6.94 -20.71
C TYR A 45 10.57 -5.57 -20.05
N ASP A 46 11.31 -4.56 -20.51
CA ASP A 46 11.09 -3.15 -20.20
C ASP A 46 11.49 -2.31 -21.42
N ILE A 47 10.90 -1.12 -21.55
CA ILE A 47 11.32 -0.14 -22.54
C ILE A 47 12.72 0.43 -22.23
N ASN A 48 13.15 0.32 -20.97
CA ASN A 48 14.45 0.72 -20.48
C ASN A 48 15.45 -0.47 -20.51
N PRO A 49 16.42 -0.46 -21.42
CA PRO A 49 17.40 -1.55 -21.53
C PRO A 49 18.30 -1.67 -20.31
N ASP A 50 18.58 -0.59 -19.58
CA ASP A 50 19.44 -0.63 -18.39
C ASP A 50 18.76 -1.40 -17.24
N ALA A 51 17.44 -1.24 -17.09
CA ALA A 51 16.65 -1.98 -16.10
C ALA A 51 16.65 -3.49 -16.41
N MET A 52 16.55 -3.85 -17.70
CA MET A 52 16.68 -5.25 -18.14
C MET A 52 18.10 -5.79 -17.89
N ALA A 53 19.14 -5.03 -18.23
CA ALA A 53 20.53 -5.45 -18.04
C ALA A 53 20.87 -5.76 -16.58
N GLN A 54 20.32 -4.98 -15.64
CA GLN A 54 20.46 -5.26 -14.20
C GLN A 54 19.87 -6.62 -13.82
N LEU A 55 18.69 -6.97 -14.33
CA LEU A 55 18.05 -8.26 -14.07
C LEU A 55 18.75 -9.42 -14.78
N GLN A 56 19.27 -9.19 -15.99
CA GLN A 56 20.08 -10.16 -16.70
C GLN A 56 21.32 -10.56 -15.88
N SER A 57 21.96 -9.59 -15.22
CA SER A 57 23.15 -9.84 -14.39
C SER A 57 22.90 -10.76 -13.19
N VAL A 58 21.63 -10.91 -12.78
CA VAL A 58 21.21 -11.81 -11.68
C VAL A 58 20.43 -13.04 -12.18
N GLY A 59 20.41 -13.29 -13.49
CA GLY A 59 19.90 -14.54 -14.08
C GLY A 59 18.55 -14.46 -14.80
N ALA A 60 17.97 -13.27 -14.99
CA ALA A 60 16.76 -13.13 -15.82
C ALA A 60 17.06 -13.35 -17.31
N TYR A 61 16.11 -13.96 -18.02
CA TYR A 61 16.11 -14.03 -19.48
C TYR A 61 15.52 -12.76 -20.06
N ILE A 62 16.23 -12.12 -21.00
CA ILE A 62 15.75 -10.89 -21.66
C ILE A 62 15.06 -11.26 -22.97
N VAL A 63 13.87 -10.72 -23.18
CA VAL A 63 13.12 -10.80 -24.45
C VAL A 63 13.01 -9.42 -25.10
N GLN A 64 12.67 -9.37 -26.38
CA GLN A 64 12.69 -8.13 -27.17
C GLN A 64 11.32 -7.46 -27.28
N SER A 65 10.24 -8.12 -26.82
CA SER A 65 8.89 -7.57 -26.84
C SER A 65 7.96 -8.24 -25.82
N CYS A 66 6.82 -7.59 -25.53
CA CYS A 66 5.75 -8.18 -24.74
C CYS A 66 5.18 -9.45 -25.41
N ALA A 67 5.03 -9.48 -26.74
CA ALA A 67 4.55 -10.65 -27.46
C ALA A 67 5.50 -11.84 -27.30
N GLU A 68 6.81 -11.62 -27.40
CA GLU A 68 7.81 -12.67 -27.17
C GLU A 68 7.73 -13.19 -25.73
N LEU A 69 7.64 -12.28 -24.75
CA LEU A 69 7.47 -12.63 -23.33
C LEU A 69 6.28 -13.56 -23.10
N ALA A 70 5.14 -13.28 -23.73
CA ALA A 70 3.93 -14.09 -23.64
C ALA A 70 4.14 -15.54 -24.13
N THR A 71 4.99 -15.75 -25.14
CA THR A 71 5.29 -17.08 -25.66
C THR A 71 6.25 -17.86 -24.76
N CYS A 72 6.99 -17.22 -23.87
CA CYS A 72 7.97 -17.86 -23.00
C CYS A 72 7.46 -18.10 -21.58
N SER A 73 6.26 -17.63 -21.26
CA SER A 73 5.78 -17.53 -19.87
C SER A 73 4.41 -18.18 -19.69
N GLU A 74 4.22 -18.85 -18.55
CA GLU A 74 2.92 -19.41 -18.14
C GLU A 74 2.14 -18.45 -17.24
N ILE A 75 2.85 -17.69 -16.41
CA ILE A 75 2.29 -16.66 -15.53
C ILE A 75 2.99 -15.34 -15.82
N ILE A 76 2.21 -14.34 -16.23
CA ILE A 76 2.70 -13.05 -16.70
C ILE A 76 2.25 -11.96 -15.74
N PHE A 77 3.18 -11.09 -15.34
CA PHE A 77 2.91 -9.90 -14.55
C PHE A 77 3.18 -8.63 -15.34
N THR A 78 2.36 -7.60 -15.10
CA THR A 78 2.65 -6.21 -15.47
C THR A 78 2.79 -5.36 -14.22
N ALA A 79 3.80 -4.50 -14.19
CA ALA A 79 4.00 -3.49 -13.15
C ALA A 79 4.43 -2.17 -13.81
N LEU A 80 3.46 -1.44 -14.35
CA LEU A 80 3.70 -0.28 -15.20
C LEU A 80 3.25 1.04 -14.56
N PRO A 81 3.72 2.20 -15.06
CA PRO A 81 3.45 3.50 -14.41
C PRO A 81 1.98 3.93 -14.48
N THR A 82 1.32 3.72 -15.62
CA THR A 82 -0.04 4.21 -15.85
C THR A 82 -0.95 3.17 -16.52
N PRO A 83 -2.29 3.35 -16.45
CA PRO A 83 -3.23 2.55 -17.22
C PRO A 83 -2.97 2.55 -18.73
N ALA A 84 -2.52 3.67 -19.29
CA ALA A 84 -2.22 3.79 -20.71
C ALA A 84 -1.01 2.94 -21.11
N ASP A 85 0.01 2.87 -20.23
CA ASP A 85 1.17 2.01 -20.44
C ASP A 85 0.76 0.53 -20.45
N VAL A 86 -0.13 0.12 -19.55
CA VAL A 86 -0.67 -1.25 -19.52
C VAL A 86 -1.46 -1.57 -20.79
N ILE A 87 -2.36 -0.68 -21.23
CA ILE A 87 -3.11 -0.87 -22.47
C ILE A 87 -2.18 -0.99 -23.68
N THR A 88 -1.14 -0.14 -23.74
CA THR A 88 -0.15 -0.18 -24.81
C THR A 88 0.62 -1.50 -24.78
N ALA A 89 1.15 -1.90 -23.62
CA ALA A 89 1.94 -3.12 -23.48
C ALA A 89 1.12 -4.39 -23.74
N VAL A 90 -0.18 -4.38 -23.43
CA VAL A 90 -1.01 -5.59 -23.42
C VAL A 90 -1.89 -5.74 -24.66
N LEU A 91 -2.50 -4.67 -25.17
CA LEU A 91 -3.53 -4.75 -26.21
C LEU A 91 -3.21 -3.95 -27.49
N GLU A 92 -2.63 -2.75 -27.37
CA GLU A 92 -2.62 -1.78 -28.48
C GLU A 92 -1.25 -1.57 -29.13
N GLY A 93 -0.16 -1.77 -28.38
CA GLY A 93 1.19 -1.52 -28.85
C GLY A 93 1.66 -2.51 -29.94
N PRO A 94 2.72 -2.16 -30.69
CA PRO A 94 3.38 -3.11 -31.56
C PRO A 94 3.95 -4.27 -30.74
N GLN A 95 3.78 -5.51 -31.21
CA GLN A 95 4.23 -6.70 -30.50
C GLN A 95 3.77 -6.72 -29.03
N ASN A 96 2.51 -6.32 -28.80
CA ASN A 96 1.90 -6.33 -27.46
C ASN A 96 1.67 -7.76 -26.94
N LEU A 97 1.46 -7.88 -25.63
CA LEU A 97 1.31 -9.15 -24.93
C LEU A 97 0.26 -10.06 -25.58
N SER A 98 -0.92 -9.51 -25.94
CA SER A 98 -2.03 -10.30 -26.49
C SER A 98 -1.71 -11.03 -27.79
N GLN A 99 -0.71 -10.57 -28.55
CA GLN A 99 -0.29 -11.22 -29.80
C GLN A 99 0.51 -12.52 -29.59
N GLY A 100 1.01 -12.78 -28.38
CA GLY A 100 1.77 -13.98 -28.05
C GLY A 100 1.15 -14.83 -26.94
N LEU A 101 0.04 -14.39 -26.33
CA LEU A 101 -0.61 -15.12 -25.25
C LEU A 101 -1.13 -16.48 -25.71
N ARG A 102 -1.04 -17.46 -24.81
CA ARG A 102 -1.50 -18.83 -25.03
C ARG A 102 -2.69 -19.12 -24.14
N SER A 103 -3.67 -19.85 -24.65
CA SER A 103 -4.78 -20.32 -23.84
C SER A 103 -4.28 -21.15 -22.65
N GLY A 104 -4.83 -20.91 -21.47
CA GLY A 104 -4.42 -21.53 -20.21
C GLY A 104 -3.31 -20.81 -19.44
N SER A 105 -2.68 -19.79 -20.03
CA SER A 105 -1.78 -18.88 -19.30
C SER A 105 -2.57 -18.00 -18.31
N VAL A 106 -1.85 -17.42 -17.34
CA VAL A 106 -2.42 -16.49 -16.35
C VAL A 106 -1.75 -15.13 -16.47
N TYR A 107 -2.55 -14.08 -16.62
CA TYR A 107 -2.10 -12.69 -16.61
C TYR A 107 -2.49 -12.01 -15.29
N ILE A 108 -1.54 -11.38 -14.61
CA ILE A 108 -1.73 -10.74 -13.30
C ILE A 108 -1.22 -9.31 -13.38
N ASP A 109 -2.11 -8.34 -13.33
CA ASP A 109 -1.71 -6.93 -13.33
C ASP A 109 -1.49 -6.41 -11.89
N LEU A 110 -0.29 -5.90 -11.62
CA LEU A 110 0.11 -5.30 -10.35
C LEU A 110 -0.01 -3.78 -10.35
N THR A 111 -0.32 -3.21 -11.52
CA THR A 111 -0.39 -1.77 -11.74
C THR A 111 -1.57 -1.17 -10.97
N THR A 112 -1.39 0.05 -10.44
CA THR A 112 -2.54 0.80 -9.93
C THR A 112 -3.33 1.32 -11.14
N ASN A 113 -4.46 0.66 -11.43
CA ASN A 113 -5.24 0.89 -12.64
C ASN A 113 -6.55 1.64 -12.40
N SER A 114 -7.33 1.84 -13.47
CA SER A 114 -8.75 2.19 -13.36
C SER A 114 -9.62 0.93 -13.51
N PRO A 115 -10.81 0.87 -12.88
CA PRO A 115 -11.72 -0.26 -13.05
C PRO A 115 -12.09 -0.52 -14.52
N GLU A 116 -12.22 0.53 -15.32
CA GLU A 116 -12.54 0.46 -16.75
C GLU A 116 -11.40 -0.21 -17.54
N THR A 117 -10.16 0.17 -17.26
CA THR A 117 -8.97 -0.46 -17.87
C THR A 117 -8.89 -1.94 -17.52
N ILE A 118 -9.07 -2.29 -16.24
CA ILE A 118 -9.07 -3.70 -15.81
C ILE A 118 -10.18 -4.48 -16.49
N LEU A 119 -11.40 -3.94 -16.57
CA LEU A 119 -12.52 -4.61 -17.22
C LEU A 119 -12.24 -4.85 -18.72
N ARG A 120 -11.68 -3.85 -19.40
CA ARG A 120 -11.28 -3.95 -20.80
C ARG A 120 -10.22 -5.04 -21.01
N LEU A 121 -9.20 -5.09 -20.16
CA LEU A 121 -8.17 -6.12 -20.21
C LEU A 121 -8.79 -7.50 -19.97
N HIS A 122 -9.64 -7.63 -18.96
CA HIS A 122 -10.29 -8.89 -18.60
C HIS A 122 -11.10 -9.47 -19.77
N GLN A 123 -11.92 -8.65 -20.43
CA GLN A 123 -12.71 -9.06 -21.61
C GLN A 123 -11.81 -9.54 -22.76
N ALA A 124 -10.67 -8.88 -22.97
CA ALA A 124 -9.71 -9.32 -24.00
C ALA A 124 -9.04 -10.65 -23.62
N MET A 125 -8.69 -10.85 -22.34
CA MET A 125 -8.12 -12.11 -21.87
C MET A 125 -9.11 -13.28 -21.99
N GLU A 126 -10.39 -13.05 -21.69
CA GLU A 126 -11.45 -14.06 -21.85
C GLU A 126 -11.57 -14.53 -23.31
N GLN A 127 -11.52 -13.62 -24.28
CA GLN A 127 -11.56 -13.96 -25.72
C GLN A 127 -10.37 -14.81 -26.17
N LEU A 128 -9.23 -14.72 -25.47
CA LEU A 128 -8.01 -15.48 -25.75
C LEU A 128 -7.92 -16.78 -24.93
N GLY A 129 -8.90 -17.06 -24.06
CA GLY A 129 -8.85 -18.20 -23.14
C GLY A 129 -7.72 -18.08 -22.12
N VAL A 130 -7.39 -16.85 -21.70
CA VAL A 130 -6.37 -16.50 -20.71
C VAL A 130 -7.08 -16.11 -19.42
N GLU A 131 -6.62 -16.64 -18.29
CA GLU A 131 -7.15 -16.25 -16.99
C GLU A 131 -6.48 -14.95 -16.52
N MET A 132 -7.25 -14.05 -15.91
CA MET A 132 -6.73 -12.77 -15.43
C MET A 132 -7.04 -12.53 -13.95
N LEU A 133 -6.06 -11.98 -13.24
CA LEU A 133 -6.25 -11.35 -11.93
C LEU A 133 -5.85 -9.86 -11.96
N ASP A 134 -6.66 -9.03 -11.32
CA ASP A 134 -6.34 -7.64 -10.96
C ASP A 134 -5.78 -7.65 -9.54
N ALA A 135 -4.48 -7.41 -9.39
CA ALA A 135 -3.74 -7.63 -8.16
C ALA A 135 -2.80 -6.46 -7.80
N PRO A 136 -3.31 -5.21 -7.70
CA PRO A 136 -2.50 -4.06 -7.36
C PRO A 136 -1.76 -4.27 -6.03
N PHE A 137 -0.63 -3.59 -5.94
CA PHE A 137 0.37 -3.84 -4.91
C PHE A 137 0.49 -2.67 -3.93
N ASN A 138 0.49 -2.95 -2.61
CA ASN A 138 0.95 -2.04 -1.57
C ASN A 138 2.41 -2.38 -1.25
N ASP A 139 3.31 -1.52 -1.73
CA ASP A 139 4.74 -1.68 -1.54
C ASP A 139 5.15 -1.43 -0.09
N CYS A 140 6.25 -2.08 0.33
CA CYS A 140 6.86 -1.80 1.61
C CYS A 140 7.68 -0.51 1.51
N PRO A 141 7.36 0.54 2.29
CA PRO A 141 8.15 1.77 2.27
C PRO A 141 9.57 1.49 2.75
N VAL A 142 10.53 2.25 2.22
CA VAL A 142 11.94 2.14 2.63
C VAL A 142 12.07 2.32 4.14
N GLY A 143 12.68 1.34 4.81
CA GLY A 143 12.88 1.32 6.27
C GLY A 143 11.81 0.57 7.07
N ALA A 144 10.74 0.08 6.45
CA ALA A 144 9.83 -0.87 7.08
C ALA A 144 10.32 -2.32 6.87
N GLU A 145 10.18 -3.15 7.91
CA GLU A 145 10.48 -4.59 7.83
C GLU A 145 9.30 -5.32 7.18
N SER A 146 9.56 -6.02 6.07
CA SER A 146 8.63 -6.98 5.47
C SER A 146 9.20 -8.39 5.65
N LYS A 147 8.37 -9.33 6.12
CA LYS A 147 8.79 -10.72 6.36
C LYS A 147 8.97 -11.51 5.06
N GLY A 148 8.25 -11.15 4.01
CA GLY A 148 8.29 -11.77 2.68
C GLY A 148 9.20 -11.08 1.67
N SER A 149 9.97 -10.07 2.09
CA SER A 149 10.94 -9.37 1.25
C SER A 149 10.34 -8.58 0.08
N MET A 150 9.37 -7.68 0.32
CA MET A 150 9.28 -6.33 -0.33
C MET A 150 7.86 -5.71 -0.46
N GLY A 151 6.77 -6.43 -0.20
CA GLY A 151 5.39 -5.88 -0.23
C GLY A 151 4.63 -5.99 1.08
N LEU A 152 3.80 -5.00 1.41
CA LEU A 152 2.90 -5.06 2.58
C LEU A 152 1.64 -5.88 2.27
N ALA A 153 1.00 -5.62 1.14
CA ALA A 153 -0.22 -6.32 0.75
C ALA A 153 -0.47 -6.35 -0.76
N ILE A 154 -0.99 -7.47 -1.24
CA ILE A 154 -1.61 -7.58 -2.57
C ILE A 154 -3.13 -7.60 -2.39
N MET A 155 -3.85 -6.84 -3.20
CA MET A 155 -5.32 -6.83 -3.26
C MET A 155 -5.76 -7.52 -4.54
N ALA A 156 -5.83 -8.85 -4.53
CA ALA A 156 -6.12 -9.66 -5.71
C ALA A 156 -7.62 -9.83 -5.93
N SER A 157 -8.07 -9.70 -7.17
CA SER A 157 -9.47 -9.90 -7.56
C SER A 157 -9.59 -10.54 -8.94
N GLY A 158 -10.70 -11.24 -9.16
CA GLY A 158 -10.95 -12.09 -10.32
C GLY A 158 -11.48 -13.46 -9.90
N SER A 159 -11.34 -14.46 -10.77
CA SER A 159 -11.78 -15.83 -10.50
C SER A 159 -11.13 -16.38 -9.24
N LYS A 160 -11.96 -16.89 -8.31
CA LYS A 160 -11.47 -17.49 -7.07
C LYS A 160 -10.59 -18.71 -7.31
N GLY A 161 -10.92 -19.53 -8.31
CA GLY A 161 -10.12 -20.70 -8.66
C GLY A 161 -8.73 -20.32 -9.21
N THR A 162 -8.67 -19.25 -10.02
CA THR A 162 -7.40 -18.69 -10.50
C THR A 162 -6.58 -18.15 -9.34
N PHE A 163 -7.22 -17.38 -8.45
CA PHE A 163 -6.60 -16.84 -7.25
C PHE A 163 -5.99 -17.94 -6.36
N GLU A 164 -6.77 -18.96 -5.99
CA GLU A 164 -6.31 -20.07 -5.14
C GLU A 164 -5.12 -20.81 -5.78
N ARG A 165 -5.12 -20.96 -7.12
CA ARG A 165 -4.01 -21.59 -7.86
C ARG A 165 -2.71 -20.80 -7.83
N VAL A 166 -2.77 -19.47 -7.94
CA VAL A 166 -1.57 -18.60 -7.98
C VAL A 166 -1.24 -17.96 -6.64
N GLN A 167 -2.07 -18.13 -5.62
CA GLN A 167 -1.87 -17.57 -4.28
C GLN A 167 -0.47 -17.89 -3.71
N PRO A 168 0.07 -19.12 -3.79
CA PRO A 168 1.42 -19.40 -3.30
C PRO A 168 2.51 -18.56 -3.97
N ILE A 169 2.32 -18.13 -5.22
CA ILE A 169 3.24 -17.26 -5.96
C ILE A 169 3.09 -15.81 -5.50
N LEU A 170 1.85 -15.35 -5.29
CA LEU A 170 1.57 -14.01 -4.76
C LEU A 170 2.10 -13.85 -3.32
N GLU A 171 2.08 -14.92 -2.52
CA GLU A 171 2.60 -14.92 -1.13
C GLU A 171 4.13 -14.78 -1.07
N LEU A 172 4.85 -15.08 -2.16
CA LEU A 172 6.28 -14.74 -2.27
C LEU A 172 6.50 -13.23 -2.39
N MET A 173 5.49 -12.48 -2.83
CA MET A 173 5.63 -11.07 -3.19
C MET A 173 5.30 -10.10 -2.06
N ALA A 174 4.42 -10.49 -1.13
CA ALA A 174 3.94 -9.60 -0.08
C ALA A 174 3.59 -10.34 1.21
N ASP A 175 3.66 -9.63 2.34
CA ASP A 175 3.36 -10.16 3.68
C ASP A 175 1.89 -10.60 3.83
N ARG A 176 0.99 -10.02 3.02
CA ARG A 176 -0.44 -10.32 2.98
C ARG A 176 -0.94 -10.39 1.55
N VAL A 177 -1.73 -11.42 1.25
CA VAL A 177 -2.47 -11.52 0.00
C VAL A 177 -3.96 -11.55 0.33
N LEU A 178 -4.69 -10.53 -0.12
CA LEU A 178 -6.12 -10.37 0.14
C LEU A 178 -6.90 -10.73 -1.12
N TYR A 179 -7.86 -11.64 -1.00
CA TYR A 179 -8.84 -11.87 -2.06
C TYR A 179 -10.00 -10.87 -1.91
N CYS A 180 -10.10 -9.95 -2.86
CA CYS A 180 -11.05 -8.84 -2.88
C CYS A 180 -12.33 -9.16 -3.65
N GLY A 181 -12.49 -10.39 -4.16
CA GLY A 181 -13.69 -10.84 -4.87
C GLY A 181 -13.58 -10.70 -6.39
N GLU A 182 -14.67 -10.29 -7.03
CA GLU A 182 -14.79 -10.19 -8.49
C GLU A 182 -13.78 -9.21 -9.10
N ILE A 183 -13.46 -9.42 -10.38
CA ILE A 183 -12.53 -8.58 -11.14
C ILE A 183 -12.83 -7.08 -10.95
N THR A 184 -11.80 -6.23 -10.92
CA THR A 184 -11.82 -4.79 -10.56
C THR A 184 -11.88 -4.46 -9.07
N SER A 185 -12.22 -5.41 -8.20
CA SER A 185 -12.35 -5.12 -6.76
C SER A 185 -10.99 -4.83 -6.12
N GLY A 186 -9.92 -5.45 -6.61
CA GLY A 186 -8.54 -5.19 -6.17
C GLY A 186 -8.14 -3.74 -6.42
N THR A 187 -8.30 -3.27 -7.65
CA THR A 187 -8.08 -1.87 -8.05
C THR A 187 -8.96 -0.91 -7.24
N LYS A 188 -10.25 -1.21 -7.04
CA LYS A 188 -11.13 -0.37 -6.19
C LYS A 188 -10.61 -0.27 -4.75
N CYS A 189 -10.24 -1.40 -4.14
CA CYS A 189 -9.65 -1.42 -2.79
C CYS A 189 -8.37 -0.58 -2.71
N LYS A 190 -7.47 -0.71 -3.70
CA LYS A 190 -6.23 0.05 -3.78
C LYS A 190 -6.49 1.56 -3.90
N LEU A 191 -7.42 1.98 -4.75
CA LEU A 191 -7.75 3.40 -4.94
C LEU A 191 -8.36 4.01 -3.68
N ILE A 192 -9.26 3.29 -2.99
CA ILE A 192 -9.81 3.71 -1.70
C ILE A 192 -8.70 3.87 -0.67
N HIS A 193 -7.80 2.88 -0.55
CA HIS A 193 -6.65 2.94 0.35
C HIS A 193 -5.77 4.16 0.07
N ASN A 194 -5.38 4.39 -1.18
CA ASN A 194 -4.53 5.50 -1.56
C ASN A 194 -5.20 6.86 -1.29
N ALA A 195 -6.50 6.99 -1.53
CA ALA A 195 -7.24 8.22 -1.26
C ALA A 195 -7.27 8.53 0.25
N VAL A 196 -7.58 7.54 1.10
CA VAL A 196 -7.55 7.69 2.55
C VAL A 196 -6.15 8.07 3.03
N ASN A 197 -5.11 7.39 2.54
CA ASN A 197 -3.73 7.68 2.90
C ASN A 197 -3.32 9.12 2.51
N ALA A 198 -3.67 9.58 1.31
CA ALA A 198 -3.34 10.92 0.85
C ALA A 198 -3.95 12.01 1.73
N VAL A 199 -5.22 11.85 2.13
CA VAL A 199 -5.90 12.79 3.05
C VAL A 199 -5.28 12.75 4.44
N ALA A 200 -4.92 11.56 4.94
CA ALA A 200 -4.23 11.43 6.22
C ALA A 200 -2.87 12.17 6.23
N VAL A 201 -2.09 12.05 5.14
CA VAL A 201 -0.83 12.79 4.97
C VAL A 201 -1.05 14.31 5.01
N GLN A 202 -2.12 14.81 4.36
CA GLN A 202 -2.46 16.23 4.42
C GLN A 202 -2.82 16.67 5.85
N ALA A 203 -3.62 15.89 6.58
CA ALA A 203 -3.96 16.18 7.98
C ALA A 203 -2.72 16.23 8.89
N VAL A 204 -1.79 15.28 8.73
CA VAL A 204 -0.51 15.28 9.46
C VAL A 204 0.33 16.51 9.08
N SER A 205 0.37 16.86 7.80
CA SER A 205 1.12 18.03 7.30
C SER A 205 0.58 19.34 7.88
N GLU A 206 -0.75 19.51 7.95
CA GLU A 206 -1.38 20.66 8.61
C GLU A 206 -1.03 20.71 10.10
N GLY A 207 -1.07 19.58 10.80
CA GLY A 207 -0.71 19.51 12.22
C GLY A 207 0.76 19.85 12.49
N ILE A 208 1.69 19.30 11.71
CA ILE A 208 3.13 19.56 11.85
C ILE A 208 3.44 21.02 11.58
N THR A 209 2.95 21.57 10.47
CA THR A 209 3.23 22.96 10.10
C THR A 209 2.62 23.96 11.09
N LEU A 210 1.43 23.66 11.63
CA LEU A 210 0.84 24.45 12.71
C LEU A 210 1.70 24.42 13.97
N GLY A 211 2.16 23.24 14.41
CA GLY A 211 3.02 23.11 15.59
C GLY A 211 4.36 23.84 15.43
N LEU A 212 5.00 23.72 14.26
CA LEU A 212 6.23 24.45 13.94
C LEU A 212 6.01 25.96 13.97
N ALA A 213 4.88 26.45 13.46
CA ALA A 213 4.52 27.87 13.53
C ALA A 213 4.31 28.37 14.98
N GLN A 214 4.00 27.47 15.92
CA GLN A 214 3.97 27.78 17.35
C GLN A 214 5.36 27.71 18.02
N GLY A 215 6.43 27.49 17.25
CA GLY A 215 7.79 27.35 17.79
C GLY A 215 8.05 26.02 18.50
N ILE A 216 7.21 25.01 18.28
CA ILE A 216 7.40 23.68 18.89
C ILE A 216 8.44 22.90 18.06
N PRO A 217 9.50 22.36 18.69
CA PRO A 217 10.47 21.49 18.01
C PRO A 217 9.79 20.27 17.36
N LEU A 218 10.30 19.86 16.19
CA LEU A 218 9.70 18.77 15.41
C LEU A 218 9.67 17.46 16.18
N GLU A 219 10.68 17.18 17.01
CA GLU A 219 10.76 15.97 17.84
C GLU A 219 9.61 15.92 18.85
N ILE A 220 9.24 17.07 19.42
CA ILE A 220 8.13 17.18 20.39
C ILE A 220 6.78 17.02 19.69
N ILE A 221 6.63 17.60 18.49
CA ILE A 221 5.43 17.41 17.65
C ILE A 221 5.29 15.91 17.32
N TRP A 222 6.38 15.27 16.92
CA TRP A 222 6.42 13.86 16.61
C TRP A 222 6.04 12.99 17.82
N ASP A 223 6.62 13.27 18.99
CA ASP A 223 6.27 12.59 20.24
C ASP A 223 4.79 12.74 20.58
N THR A 224 4.24 13.94 20.41
CA THR A 224 2.82 14.23 20.66
C THR A 224 1.92 13.40 19.76
N LEU A 225 2.24 13.31 18.46
CA LEU A 225 1.45 12.55 17.50
C LEU A 225 1.59 11.04 17.73
N ARG A 226 2.82 10.55 17.95
CA ARG A 226 3.08 9.10 18.04
C ARG A 226 2.62 8.47 19.34
N PHE A 227 2.74 9.18 20.47
CA PHE A 227 2.34 8.67 21.79
C PHE A 227 0.90 9.02 22.17
N GLY A 228 0.29 9.99 21.48
CA GLY A 228 -1.12 10.29 21.60
C GLY A 228 -2.00 9.24 20.93
N SER A 229 -3.32 9.42 21.07
CA SER A 229 -4.31 8.53 20.45
C SER A 229 -4.23 8.47 18.92
N PHE A 230 -3.55 9.41 18.26
CA PHE A 230 -3.32 9.35 16.82
C PHE A 230 -2.37 8.20 16.44
N GLY A 231 -1.18 8.15 17.05
CA GLY A 231 -0.17 7.13 16.76
C GLY A 231 -0.31 5.83 17.56
N GLN A 232 -0.81 5.88 18.80
CA GLN A 232 -1.02 4.68 19.63
C GLN A 232 -2.30 3.93 19.31
N ASN A 233 -3.27 4.59 18.69
CA ASN A 233 -4.50 3.95 18.22
C ASN A 233 -4.41 3.78 16.70
N ALA A 234 -3.35 3.10 16.24
CA ALA A 234 -2.99 3.02 14.83
C ALA A 234 -4.22 2.70 13.98
N GLY A 235 -4.73 3.73 13.30
CA GLY A 235 -5.73 3.62 12.24
C GLY A 235 -6.84 2.59 12.47
N ASP A 236 -7.44 2.59 13.66
CA ASP A 236 -8.73 1.95 13.88
C ASP A 236 -8.75 0.39 13.90
N ILE A 237 -7.63 -0.32 14.01
CA ILE A 237 -7.67 -1.81 14.16
C ILE A 237 -8.53 -2.26 15.36
N HIS A 238 -8.53 -1.46 16.43
CA HIS A 238 -9.40 -1.62 17.59
C HIS A 238 -10.62 -0.70 17.50
N GLY A 239 -10.45 0.54 17.02
CA GLY A 239 -11.50 1.54 17.03
C GLY A 239 -12.56 1.41 15.91
N LEU A 240 -12.23 0.96 14.70
CA LEU A 240 -13.18 0.85 13.58
C LEU A 240 -14.16 -0.27 13.95
N PRO A 241 -13.70 -1.50 14.30
CA PRO A 241 -14.60 -2.53 14.81
C PRO A 241 -15.37 -2.11 16.07
N HIS A 242 -14.68 -1.56 17.07
CA HIS A 242 -15.28 -1.31 18.38
C HIS A 242 -16.20 -0.09 18.44
N TYR A 243 -15.83 1.02 17.81
CA TYR A 243 -16.60 2.26 17.80
C TYR A 243 -17.36 2.48 16.50
N TRP A 244 -16.81 2.08 15.34
CA TRP A 244 -17.40 2.34 14.02
C TRP A 244 -18.46 1.32 13.61
N PHE A 245 -18.02 0.10 13.29
CA PHE A 245 -18.86 -0.94 12.72
C PHE A 245 -19.90 -1.49 13.70
N SER A 246 -19.59 -1.46 15.00
CA SER A 246 -20.51 -1.83 16.09
C SER A 246 -21.70 -0.87 16.27
N ARG A 247 -21.66 0.32 15.66
CA ARG A 247 -22.64 1.40 15.86
C ARG A 247 -22.77 1.89 17.31
N ARG A 248 -21.74 1.68 18.16
CA ARG A 248 -21.74 2.20 19.54
C ARG A 248 -21.98 3.72 19.62
N CYS A 249 -21.61 4.46 18.58
CA CYS A 249 -21.88 5.90 18.53
C CYS A 249 -23.37 6.26 18.57
N ASP A 250 -24.29 5.35 18.23
CA ASP A 250 -25.73 5.62 18.23
C ASP A 250 -26.37 5.53 19.61
N ASP A 251 -25.66 4.92 20.56
CA ASP A 251 -26.17 4.67 21.90
C ASP A 251 -25.90 5.86 22.82
N SER A 252 -26.91 6.72 22.97
CA SER A 252 -26.86 7.91 23.84
C SER A 252 -26.85 7.57 25.33
N SER A 253 -27.16 6.33 25.72
CA SER A 253 -27.10 5.87 27.12
C SER A 253 -25.67 5.57 27.58
N LYS A 254 -24.76 5.35 26.62
CA LYS A 254 -23.34 5.13 26.90
C LYS A 254 -22.63 6.47 26.98
N HIS A 255 -22.44 6.97 28.21
CA HIS A 255 -21.66 8.18 28.47
C HIS A 255 -20.23 8.04 27.90
N PRO A 256 -19.89 8.74 26.80
CA PRO A 256 -18.58 8.59 26.19
C PRO A 256 -17.53 9.36 27.00
N ALA A 257 -16.30 8.85 27.04
CA ALA A 257 -15.19 9.54 27.71
C ALA A 257 -14.85 10.88 27.04
N PHE A 258 -15.12 11.01 25.74
CA PHE A 258 -14.91 12.24 24.97
C PHE A 258 -16.07 12.48 24.00
N THR A 259 -16.69 13.65 24.09
CA THR A 259 -17.93 14.01 23.39
C THR A 259 -17.69 14.91 22.19
N VAL A 260 -18.63 14.95 21.23
CA VAL A 260 -18.61 15.87 20.07
C VAL A 260 -18.32 17.32 20.49
N LYS A 261 -19.01 17.88 21.48
CA LYS A 261 -18.80 19.28 21.91
C LYS A 261 -17.40 19.57 22.46
N LEU A 262 -16.78 18.58 23.12
CA LEU A 262 -15.45 18.74 23.71
C LEU A 262 -14.38 18.76 22.62
N LEU A 263 -14.46 17.84 21.67
CA LEU A 263 -13.55 17.85 20.52
C LEU A 263 -13.81 19.07 19.63
N HIS A 264 -15.08 19.45 19.41
CA HIS A 264 -15.38 20.67 18.64
C HIS A 264 -14.76 21.93 19.28
N LYS A 265 -14.83 22.07 20.61
CA LYS A 265 -14.13 23.13 21.36
C LYS A 265 -12.62 23.10 21.08
N ASP A 266 -11.98 21.94 21.16
CA ASP A 266 -10.52 21.82 20.90
C ASP A 266 -10.16 22.16 19.44
N LEU A 267 -10.96 21.69 18.47
CA LEU A 267 -10.76 21.99 17.05
C LEU A 267 -10.92 23.48 16.75
N ARG A 268 -11.89 24.17 17.38
CA ARG A 268 -12.05 25.63 17.26
C ARG A 268 -10.87 26.40 17.83
N ILE A 269 -10.31 25.94 18.95
CA ILE A 269 -9.10 26.54 19.54
C ILE A 269 -7.93 26.35 18.58
N ALA A 270 -7.74 25.15 18.02
CA ALA A 270 -6.69 24.87 17.04
C ALA A 270 -6.81 25.73 15.77
N LEU A 271 -8.03 25.87 15.24
CA LEU A 271 -8.30 26.75 14.10
C LEU A 271 -8.01 28.22 14.44
N GLY A 272 -8.30 28.65 15.66
CA GLY A 272 -7.94 29.98 16.17
C GLY A 272 -6.41 30.21 16.17
N MET A 273 -5.63 29.24 16.63
CA MET A 273 -4.16 29.29 16.59
C MET A 273 -3.63 29.41 15.16
N ALA A 274 -4.20 28.63 14.23
CA ALA A 274 -3.83 28.70 12.83
C ALA A 274 -4.11 30.07 12.22
N ASN A 275 -5.28 30.67 12.51
CA ASN A 275 -5.64 32.01 12.05
C ASN A 275 -4.71 33.10 12.61
N GLN A 276 -4.37 33.04 13.90
CA GLN A 276 -3.44 33.98 14.53
C GLN A 276 -2.03 33.90 13.92
N SER A 277 -1.64 32.69 13.50
CA SER A 277 -0.32 32.42 12.91
C SER A 277 -0.31 32.51 11.38
N ASN A 278 -1.44 32.91 10.75
CA ASN A 278 -1.61 32.96 9.30
C ASN A 278 -1.24 31.64 8.58
N ILE A 279 -1.51 30.49 9.23
CA ILE A 279 -1.29 29.15 8.66
C ILE A 279 -2.59 28.63 8.08
N ARG A 280 -2.55 28.18 6.82
CA ARG A 280 -3.70 27.58 6.16
C ARG A 280 -3.84 26.12 6.57
N VAL A 281 -5.00 25.79 7.13
CA VAL A 281 -5.37 24.45 7.60
C VAL A 281 -6.73 24.05 7.02
N ASN A 282 -6.73 23.70 5.74
CA ASN A 282 -7.97 23.52 4.96
C ASN A 282 -8.77 22.30 5.46
N HIS A 283 -8.09 21.19 5.76
CA HIS A 283 -8.74 19.96 6.24
C HIS A 283 -9.26 20.14 7.66
N LEU A 284 -8.49 20.80 8.55
CA LEU A 284 -8.99 21.17 9.87
C LEU A 284 -10.24 22.06 9.76
N SER A 285 -10.23 23.05 8.86
CA SER A 285 -11.35 23.97 8.66
C SER A 285 -12.62 23.24 8.19
N LEU A 286 -12.50 22.28 7.28
CA LEU A 286 -13.63 21.44 6.84
C LEU A 286 -14.11 20.55 7.99
N THR A 287 -13.18 19.97 8.75
CA THR A 287 -13.52 19.11 9.90
C THR A 287 -14.30 19.89 10.95
N VAL A 288 -13.92 21.13 11.28
CA VAL A 288 -14.67 21.99 12.21
C VAL A 288 -16.13 22.14 11.77
N LYS A 289 -16.40 22.34 10.47
CA LYS A 289 -17.77 22.48 9.95
C LYS A 289 -18.63 21.22 10.16
N ASP A 290 -18.04 20.04 10.05
CA ASP A 290 -18.74 18.78 10.31
C ASP A 290 -19.11 18.65 11.80
N TYR A 291 -18.23 19.06 12.71
CA TYR A 291 -18.53 19.10 14.15
C TYR A 291 -19.58 20.16 14.50
N GLU A 292 -19.55 21.33 13.85
CA GLU A 292 -20.61 22.36 13.97
C GLU A 292 -21.97 21.80 13.52
N GLU A 293 -22.02 21.10 12.39
CA GLU A 293 -23.24 20.45 11.92
C GLU A 293 -23.74 19.38 12.90
N ALA A 294 -22.84 18.53 13.42
CA ALA A 294 -23.20 17.52 14.41
C ALA A 294 -23.83 18.13 15.66
N GLU A 295 -23.29 19.24 16.18
CA GLU A 295 -23.89 19.96 17.31
C GLU A 295 -25.26 20.53 16.98
N ARG A 296 -25.44 21.15 15.79
CA ARG A 296 -26.76 21.64 15.34
C ARG A 296 -27.82 20.54 15.26
N ARG A 297 -27.40 19.29 15.03
CA ARG A 297 -28.27 18.09 15.02
C ARG A 297 -28.54 17.52 16.42
N GLY A 298 -28.07 18.17 17.48
CA GLY A 298 -28.24 17.74 18.86
C GLY A 298 -27.27 16.62 19.27
N TRP A 299 -26.17 16.43 18.55
CA TRP A 299 -25.20 15.36 18.85
C TRP A 299 -24.09 15.76 19.83
N SER A 300 -24.17 16.94 20.45
CA SER A 300 -23.13 17.50 21.33
C SER A 300 -22.63 16.54 22.42
N ASN A 301 -23.51 15.72 23.00
CA ASN A 301 -23.17 14.77 24.08
C ASN A 301 -22.90 13.33 23.60
N TYR A 302 -22.94 13.07 22.30
CA TYR A 302 -22.59 11.76 21.75
C TYR A 302 -21.06 11.61 21.69
N ALA A 303 -20.60 10.38 21.50
CA ALA A 303 -19.18 10.10 21.26
C ALA A 303 -18.68 10.92 20.06
N THR A 304 -17.42 11.38 20.10
CA THR A 304 -16.81 12.14 18.98
C THR A 304 -16.97 11.46 17.63
N THR A 305 -16.94 10.13 17.61
CA THR A 305 -17.10 9.32 16.39
C THR A 305 -18.50 9.39 15.78
N LYS A 306 -19.51 10.00 16.43
CA LYS A 306 -20.87 10.17 15.88
C LYS A 306 -20.88 11.06 14.63
N VAL A 307 -19.94 12.00 14.52
CA VAL A 307 -19.82 12.92 13.37
C VAL A 307 -19.76 12.19 12.03
N ARG A 308 -19.24 10.96 12.01
CA ARG A 308 -19.18 10.11 10.81
C ARG A 308 -20.53 9.86 10.14
N CYS A 309 -21.62 9.89 10.92
CA CYS A 309 -22.96 9.64 10.38
C CYS A 309 -23.34 10.69 9.33
N LEU A 310 -22.75 11.89 9.41
CA LEU A 310 -22.87 12.89 8.34
C LEU A 310 -22.33 12.36 7.01
N GLN A 311 -21.15 11.72 7.03
CA GLN A 311 -20.56 11.15 5.83
C GLN A 311 -21.36 9.96 5.29
N GLU A 312 -21.88 9.09 6.17
CA GLU A 312 -22.75 7.97 5.78
C GLU A 312 -24.03 8.45 5.11
N GLU A 313 -24.66 9.49 5.66
CA GLU A 313 -25.84 10.13 5.07
C GLU A 313 -25.52 10.78 3.71
N ARG A 314 -24.42 11.54 3.62
CA ARG A 314 -23.96 12.15 2.36
C ARG A 314 -23.68 11.11 1.28
N ALA A 315 -23.12 9.96 1.66
CA ALA A 315 -22.83 8.86 0.76
C ALA A 315 -24.04 7.96 0.45
N GLY A 316 -25.12 8.04 1.24
CA GLY A 316 -26.25 7.12 1.15
C GLY A 316 -25.91 5.67 1.56
N VAL A 317 -24.80 5.46 2.28
CA VAL A 317 -24.30 4.13 2.67
C VAL A 317 -23.84 4.15 4.13
N ILE A 318 -24.29 3.17 4.91
CA ILE A 318 -23.95 3.04 6.33
C ILE A 318 -22.88 1.97 6.52
N ALA A 319 -21.80 2.28 7.24
CA ALA A 319 -20.77 1.33 7.59
C ALA A 319 -21.17 0.57 8.86
N LYS A 320 -21.65 -0.67 8.71
CA LYS A 320 -22.05 -1.54 9.83
C LYS A 320 -21.60 -2.98 9.57
N ALA A 321 -20.95 -3.58 10.56
CA ALA A 321 -20.56 -4.99 10.53
C ALA A 321 -20.43 -5.54 11.95
N ALA A 322 -20.73 -6.83 12.12
CA ALA A 322 -20.43 -7.57 13.34
C ALA A 322 -18.99 -8.10 13.25
N LEU A 323 -18.01 -7.21 13.48
CA LEU A 323 -16.60 -7.60 13.48
C LEU A 323 -16.13 -7.91 14.91
N PRO A 324 -15.41 -9.03 15.13
CA PRO A 324 -14.85 -9.33 16.44
C PRO A 324 -13.87 -8.22 16.82
N VAL A 325 -14.04 -7.65 18.01
CA VAL A 325 -13.08 -6.68 18.56
C VAL A 325 -11.85 -7.49 18.96
N ILE A 326 -10.72 -7.25 18.30
CA ILE A 326 -9.44 -7.83 18.72
C ILE A 326 -9.10 -7.18 20.07
N SER A 327 -9.19 -7.92 21.16
CA SER A 327 -8.76 -7.46 22.48
C SER A 327 -7.24 -7.51 22.59
N SER A 328 -6.64 -6.58 23.33
CA SER A 328 -5.19 -6.55 23.62
C SER A 328 -4.66 -7.81 24.30
N ASP A 329 -5.53 -8.67 24.84
CA ASP A 329 -5.15 -9.88 25.60
C ASP A 329 -4.69 -11.07 24.73
N THR A 330 -4.70 -10.94 23.40
CA THR A 330 -4.27 -12.01 22.46
C THR A 330 -2.97 -11.72 21.72
N GLN A 331 -2.24 -10.64 22.04
CA GLN A 331 -0.86 -10.55 21.61
C GLN A 331 0.01 -11.50 22.45
N PRO A 332 0.82 -12.39 21.85
CA PRO A 332 1.80 -13.14 22.62
C PRO A 332 2.74 -12.15 23.30
N GLN A 333 2.72 -12.11 24.63
CA GLN A 333 3.66 -11.30 25.40
C GLN A 333 5.08 -11.69 25.00
N PRO A 334 5.98 -10.72 24.73
CA PRO A 334 7.39 -11.03 24.57
C PRO A 334 7.87 -11.67 25.87
N GLN A 335 8.33 -12.92 25.76
CA GLN A 335 8.92 -13.64 26.89
C GLN A 335 10.07 -12.80 27.44
N SER A 336 9.95 -12.38 28.69
CA SER A 336 11.00 -11.70 29.42
C SER A 336 12.18 -12.65 29.58
N THR A 337 13.18 -12.51 28.72
CA THR A 337 14.50 -13.07 28.99
C THR A 337 15.25 -12.08 29.87
N SER A 338 15.58 -12.54 31.06
CA SER A 338 16.32 -11.80 32.07
C SER A 338 17.77 -11.55 31.64
N THR A 339 18.24 -10.35 31.97
CA THR A 339 19.63 -9.92 32.19
C THR A 339 20.58 -9.78 30.99
N GLY A 340 21.03 -8.53 30.77
CA GLY A 340 22.41 -8.23 30.39
C GLY A 340 22.59 -7.28 29.20
N THR A 341 23.11 -6.08 29.50
CA THR A 341 23.72 -5.08 28.59
C THR A 341 22.81 -4.17 27.75
N GLU A 342 22.16 -3.23 28.44
CA GLU A 342 21.69 -1.96 27.86
C GLU A 342 22.90 -1.07 27.53
N ASP A 343 23.27 -0.97 26.25
CA ASP A 343 23.98 0.20 25.68
C ASP A 343 24.16 0.12 24.14
N SER A 344 23.81 -1.00 23.50
CA SER A 344 23.97 -1.17 22.04
C SER A 344 22.71 -0.87 21.20
N GLU A 345 21.52 -0.90 21.80
CA GLU A 345 20.25 -0.69 21.07
C GLU A 345 19.94 0.79 20.77
N ILE A 346 20.39 1.71 21.62
CA ILE A 346 20.17 3.16 21.42
C ILE A 346 20.92 3.65 20.17
N LYS A 347 22.06 3.04 19.81
CA LYS A 347 22.81 3.39 18.58
C LYS A 347 22.16 2.87 17.29
N LYS A 348 21.35 1.82 17.34
CA LYS A 348 20.64 1.29 16.16
C LYS A 348 19.42 2.13 15.79
N GLY A 349 18.75 2.73 16.78
CA GLY A 349 17.66 3.70 16.54
C GLY A 349 18.15 5.00 15.87
N ILE A 350 19.37 5.46 16.17
CA ILE A 350 19.92 6.70 15.60
C ILE A 350 20.29 6.56 14.11
N PHE A 351 20.72 5.37 13.66
CA PHE A 351 21.02 5.12 12.23
C PHE A 351 19.76 5.01 11.36
N SER A 352 18.63 4.60 11.93
CA SER A 352 17.31 4.61 11.29
C SER A 352 16.78 6.04 11.07
N VAL A 353 17.08 6.95 12.01
CA VAL A 353 16.62 8.36 12.00
C VAL A 353 17.28 9.19 10.89
N LEU A 354 18.55 8.98 10.58
CA LEU A 354 19.22 9.68 9.46
C LEU A 354 18.71 9.24 8.08
N ALA A 355 18.29 7.97 7.92
CA ALA A 355 17.80 7.45 6.65
C ALA A 355 16.42 8.04 6.26
N VAL A 356 15.52 8.22 7.24
CA VAL A 356 14.21 8.85 7.03
C VAL A 356 14.36 10.35 6.70
N LEU A 357 15.30 11.04 7.37
CA LEU A 357 15.60 12.46 7.11
C LEU A 357 16.22 12.71 5.73
N VAL A 358 17.09 11.81 5.24
CA VAL A 358 17.70 11.93 3.89
C VAL A 358 16.68 11.67 2.78
N LEU A 359 15.65 10.84 3.00
CA LEU A 359 14.68 10.46 1.96
C LEU A 359 13.53 11.46 1.78
N VAL A 360 13.03 12.07 2.86
CA VAL A 360 11.99 13.11 2.79
C VAL A 360 12.54 14.42 2.18
N LEU A 361 13.83 14.70 2.40
CA LEU A 361 14.51 15.88 1.83
C LEU A 361 15.13 15.59 0.45
N GLY A 362 15.72 14.41 0.22
CA GLY A 362 16.44 14.07 -1.01
C GLY A 362 15.55 13.86 -2.23
N SER A 363 14.36 13.27 -2.05
CA SER A 363 13.38 13.08 -3.15
C SER A 363 12.77 14.40 -3.63
N ASN A 364 12.56 15.35 -2.71
CA ASN A 364 12.09 16.70 -3.04
C ASN A 364 13.19 17.58 -3.65
N LEU A 365 14.44 17.48 -3.18
CA LEU A 365 15.55 18.26 -3.73
C LEU A 365 16.01 17.79 -5.12
N PHE A 366 15.92 16.50 -5.44
CA PHE A 366 16.27 16.00 -6.78
C PHE A 366 15.24 16.43 -7.84
N GLN A 367 13.95 16.45 -7.49
CA GLN A 367 12.90 16.96 -8.38
C GLN A 367 12.90 18.49 -8.51
N LEU A 368 13.21 19.24 -7.45
CA LEU A 368 13.34 20.70 -7.49
C LEU A 368 14.63 21.15 -8.22
N GLY A 369 15.74 20.43 -8.06
CA GLY A 369 17.02 20.72 -8.72
C GLY A 369 16.97 20.50 -10.23
N LEU A 370 16.31 19.43 -10.70
CA LEU A 370 16.15 19.14 -12.13
C LEU A 370 15.22 20.17 -12.81
N HIS A 371 14.20 20.65 -12.11
CA HIS A 371 13.29 21.69 -12.60
C HIS A 371 13.95 23.09 -12.67
N TRP A 372 14.94 23.36 -11.82
CA TRP A 372 15.69 24.62 -11.81
C TRP A 372 16.81 24.63 -12.86
N LEU A 373 17.53 23.51 -13.04
CA LEU A 373 18.57 23.36 -14.08
C LEU A 373 18.02 23.41 -15.52
N LEU A 374 16.76 22.98 -15.75
CA LEU A 374 16.10 22.99 -17.06
C LEU A 374 15.35 24.29 -17.37
N ARG A 375 15.37 25.29 -16.47
CA ARG A 375 14.85 26.64 -16.67
C ARG A 375 15.95 27.69 -16.50
N SER A 376 17.03 27.59 -17.28
CA SER A 376 17.90 28.75 -17.50
C SER A 376 17.41 29.49 -18.75
N PRO A 377 17.05 30.78 -18.66
CA PRO A 377 16.74 31.59 -19.83
C PRO A 377 18.03 31.94 -20.58
N ASN A 378 18.05 31.73 -21.90
CA ASN A 378 18.89 32.50 -22.81
C ASN A 378 18.34 33.92 -22.96
#